data_AF-A0A3P6RH79-F1
#
_entry.id   AF-A0A3P6RH79-F1
#
_cell.length_a   1.000
_cell.length_b   1.000
_cell.length_c   1.000
_cell.angle_alpha   90.00
_cell.angle_beta   90.00
_cell.angle_gamma   90.00
#
_symmetry.space_group_name_H-M   'P 1'
#
loop_
_entity.id
_entity.type
_entity.pdbx_description
1 polymer ?
#
loop_
_entity_poly.entity_id
_entity_poly.type
_entity_poly.pdbx_seq_one_letter_code
_entity_poly.pdbx_strand_id
1 'polypeptide(L)'
;MLPPFMDSATAANAAVTAATEDAQAALGVGYASFGYCTQQQSGSLSPSLCERMMRCENAKEVQEIQVGLEQLVAEPGEFETWASAIRERTSKHSFKVEALKITIDMITQLAHVIENQ
;
A
#
# COMPACT_ATOMS: atom_id res chain seq x y z
N MET A 1 -43.17 0.13 -12.10
CA MET A 1 -42.65 1.47 -11.74
C MET A 1 -41.24 1.26 -11.20
N LEU A 2 -40.24 1.74 -11.93
CA LEU A 2 -38.82 1.67 -11.57
C LEU A 2 -38.40 2.95 -10.83
N PRO A 3 -37.55 2.90 -9.80
CA PRO A 3 -36.86 4.08 -9.31
C PRO A 3 -35.73 4.50 -10.27
N PRO A 4 -35.54 5.80 -10.52
CA PRO A 4 -34.49 6.32 -11.39
C PRO A 4 -33.20 6.60 -10.58
N PHE A 5 -32.05 6.43 -11.24
CA PHE A 5 -30.69 6.73 -10.75
C PHE A 5 -30.20 5.89 -9.54
N MET A 6 -29.83 4.64 -9.81
CA MET A 6 -28.70 4.02 -9.11
C MET A 6 -27.51 4.01 -10.07
N ASP A 7 -26.47 4.77 -9.74
CA ASP A 7 -25.26 4.89 -10.53
C ASP A 7 -24.61 3.53 -10.82
N SER A 8 -24.10 3.40 -12.05
CA SER A 8 -23.42 2.23 -12.62
C SER A 8 -22.25 1.67 -11.78
N ALA A 9 -21.85 2.34 -10.71
CA ALA A 9 -20.81 1.93 -9.78
C ALA A 9 -21.28 0.83 -8.80
N THR A 10 -22.55 0.83 -8.40
CA THR A 10 -23.05 -0.14 -7.40
C THR A 10 -23.24 -1.54 -7.99
N ALA A 11 -23.58 -1.64 -9.29
CA ALA A 11 -23.69 -2.92 -9.99
C ALA A 11 -22.32 -3.57 -10.26
N ALA A 12 -21.28 -2.76 -10.46
CA ALA A 12 -19.91 -3.25 -10.63
C ALA A 12 -19.36 -3.86 -9.33
N ASN A 13 -19.68 -3.27 -8.18
CA ASN A 13 -19.24 -3.80 -6.89
C ASN A 13 -19.86 -5.16 -6.55
N ALA A 14 -21.14 -5.38 -6.86
CA ALA A 14 -21.79 -6.66 -6.56
C ALA A 14 -21.24 -7.83 -7.40
N ALA A 15 -20.84 -7.57 -8.65
CA ALA A 15 -20.25 -8.58 -9.52
C ALA A 15 -18.82 -8.97 -9.11
N VAL A 16 -18.05 -8.04 -8.53
CA VAL A 16 -16.69 -8.31 -8.05
C VAL A 16 -16.70 -9.15 -6.77
N THR A 17 -17.66 -8.92 -5.86
CA THR A 17 -17.76 -9.68 -4.60
C THR A 17 -18.05 -11.17 -4.81
N ALA A 18 -18.86 -11.52 -5.81
CA ALA A 18 -19.17 -12.92 -6.11
C ALA A 18 -18.02 -13.68 -6.77
N ALA A 19 -17.08 -12.99 -7.43
CA ALA A 19 -15.91 -13.62 -8.05
C ALA A 19 -14.73 -13.80 -7.08
N THR A 20 -14.79 -13.20 -5.88
CA THR A 20 -13.71 -13.24 -4.88
C THR A 20 -13.75 -14.43 -3.93
N GLU A 21 -14.87 -15.13 -3.79
CA GLU A 21 -15.01 -16.19 -2.77
C GLU A 21 -14.30 -17.49 -3.16
N ASP A 22 -14.26 -17.87 -4.45
CA ASP A 22 -13.60 -19.11 -4.88
C ASP A 22 -12.07 -19.00 -5.02
N ALA A 23 -11.54 -17.78 -5.15
CA ALA A 23 -10.09 -17.57 -5.28
C ALA A 23 -9.36 -17.51 -3.92
N GLN A 24 -10.08 -17.23 -2.83
CA GLN A 24 -9.53 -17.07 -1.49
C GLN A 24 -9.08 -18.38 -0.83
N ALA A 25 -9.53 -19.54 -1.32
CA ALA A 25 -9.17 -20.84 -0.77
C ALA A 25 -7.85 -21.42 -1.34
N ALA A 26 -7.33 -20.90 -2.46
CA ALA A 26 -6.25 -21.56 -3.21
C ALA A 26 -4.84 -21.05 -2.89
N LEU A 27 -4.68 -19.89 -2.23
CA LEU A 27 -3.38 -19.28 -1.97
C LEU A 27 -3.35 -18.67 -0.56
N GLY A 28 -2.95 -19.48 0.42
CA GLY A 28 -2.80 -19.10 1.83
C GLY A 28 -1.66 -18.13 2.13
N VAL A 29 -1.53 -17.05 1.35
CA VAL A 29 -0.64 -15.92 1.60
C VAL A 29 -1.36 -14.66 1.12
N GLY A 30 -1.85 -13.85 2.06
CA GLY A 30 -2.68 -12.69 1.81
C GLY A 30 -1.98 -11.60 0.99
N TYR A 31 -2.21 -11.61 -0.33
CA TYR A 31 -1.91 -10.51 -1.25
C TYR A 31 -3.20 -9.79 -1.72
N ALA A 32 -4.30 -9.96 -0.98
CA ALA A 32 -5.60 -9.39 -1.31
C ALA A 32 -5.88 -8.13 -0.49
N SER A 33 -5.14 -7.04 -0.76
CA SER A 33 -5.62 -5.68 -0.49
C SER A 33 -4.86 -4.63 -1.31
N PHE A 34 -4.69 -4.86 -2.61
CA PHE A 34 -4.12 -3.85 -3.52
C PHE A 34 -5.16 -2.77 -3.93
N GLY A 35 -6.40 -2.86 -3.42
CA GLY A 35 -7.53 -2.01 -3.79
C GLY A 35 -8.02 -1.03 -2.72
N TYR A 36 -7.42 -1.01 -1.53
CA TYR A 36 -7.83 -0.12 -0.42
C TYR A 36 -6.78 0.96 -0.08
N CYS A 37 -5.88 1.30 -1.01
CA CYS A 37 -5.01 2.47 -0.88
C CYS A 37 -5.75 3.79 -1.16
N THR A 38 -7.00 3.89 -0.71
CA THR A 38 -7.69 5.16 -0.53
C THR A 38 -8.23 5.16 0.89
N GLN A 39 -7.59 5.94 1.76
CA GLN A 39 -8.26 6.75 2.78
C GLN A 39 -8.03 6.44 4.27
N GLN A 40 -7.37 5.35 4.69
CA GLN A 40 -7.40 5.04 6.15
C GLN A 40 -6.12 4.64 6.89
N GLN A 41 -4.92 4.70 6.28
CA GLN A 41 -3.68 4.36 7.01
C GLN A 41 -2.56 5.42 6.99
N SER A 42 -2.67 6.49 6.19
CA SER A 42 -1.63 7.55 6.14
C SER A 42 -1.81 8.64 7.20
N GLY A 43 -2.05 8.28 8.47
CA GLY A 43 -2.03 9.26 9.56
C GLY A 43 -0.63 9.78 9.88
N SER A 44 0.40 9.02 9.52
CA SER A 44 1.81 9.31 9.81
C SER A 44 2.54 10.08 8.71
N LEU A 45 2.13 9.92 7.44
CA LEU A 45 2.80 10.52 6.29
C LEU A 45 2.14 11.85 5.90
N SER A 46 2.98 12.84 5.61
CA SER A 46 2.56 14.16 5.17
C SER A 46 1.82 14.11 3.82
N PRO A 47 0.80 14.95 3.59
CA PRO A 47 0.06 14.98 2.32
C PRO A 47 0.94 15.20 1.08
N SER A 48 1.98 16.04 1.19
CA SER A 48 2.92 16.32 0.09
C SER A 48 3.81 15.12 -0.25
N LEU A 49 4.09 14.24 0.72
CA LEU A 49 4.79 12.99 0.46
C LEU A 49 3.87 11.99 -0.24
N CYS A 50 2.64 11.82 0.24
CA CYS A 50 1.65 10.94 -0.40
C CYS A 50 1.39 11.33 -1.86
N GLU A 51 1.31 12.62 -2.15
CA GLU A 51 1.15 13.12 -3.52
C GLU A 51 2.35 12.76 -4.41
N ARG A 52 3.59 12.85 -3.90
CA ARG A 52 4.79 12.45 -4.63
C ARG A 52 4.84 10.94 -4.86
N MET A 53 4.43 10.14 -3.88
CA MET A 53 4.34 8.67 -4.02
C MET A 53 3.43 8.29 -5.20
N MET A 54 2.24 8.91 -5.27
CA MET A 54 1.23 8.62 -6.30
C MET A 54 1.66 9.00 -7.72
N ARG A 55 2.57 9.97 -7.87
CA ARG A 55 2.98 10.52 -9.17
C ARG A 55 4.33 10.03 -9.67
N CYS A 56 5.07 9.27 -8.86
CA CYS A 56 6.38 8.77 -9.28
C CYS A 56 6.25 7.58 -10.25
N GLU A 57 7.27 7.37 -11.09
CA GLU A 57 7.29 6.29 -12.09
C GLU A 57 7.21 4.90 -11.45
N ASN A 58 7.77 4.74 -10.25
CA ASN A 58 7.71 3.51 -9.45
C ASN A 58 6.59 3.55 -8.39
N ALA A 59 5.46 4.22 -8.67
CA ALA A 59 4.39 4.41 -7.68
C ALA A 59 3.94 3.10 -7.03
N LYS A 60 3.85 2.02 -7.81
CA LYS A 60 3.49 0.70 -7.31
C LYS A 60 4.50 0.17 -6.30
N GLU A 61 5.79 0.14 -6.65
CA GLU A 61 6.84 -0.34 -5.74
C GLU A 61 6.95 0.56 -4.50
N VAL A 62 6.76 1.87 -4.66
CA VAL A 62 6.77 2.83 -3.55
C VAL A 62 5.61 2.58 -2.58
N GLN A 63 4.42 2.25 -3.07
CA GLN A 63 3.29 1.84 -2.22
C GLN A 63 3.56 0.53 -1.49
N GLU A 64 4.12 -0.48 -2.18
CA GLU A 64 4.52 -1.74 -1.52
C GLU A 64 5.55 -1.50 -0.41
N ILE A 65 6.51 -0.60 -0.66
CA ILE A 65 7.50 -0.20 0.35
C ILE A 65 6.85 0.54 1.52
N GLN A 66 5.89 1.45 1.27
CA GLN A 66 5.15 2.13 2.32
C GLN A 66 4.45 1.14 3.26
N VAL A 67 3.73 0.17 2.71
CA VAL A 67 3.09 -0.88 3.51
C VAL A 67 4.12 -1.65 4.32
N GLY A 68 5.23 -2.07 3.70
CA GLY A 68 6.29 -2.78 4.42
C GLY A 68 6.90 -1.96 5.56
N LEU A 69 7.08 -0.65 5.38
CA LEU A 69 7.59 0.24 6.41
C LEU A 69 6.60 0.42 7.57
N GLU A 70 5.30 0.53 7.29
CA GLU A 70 4.26 0.59 8.33
C GLU A 70 4.18 -0.71 9.12
N GLN A 71 4.35 -1.86 8.47
CA GLN A 71 4.41 -3.16 9.15
C GLN A 71 5.66 -3.29 10.02
N LEU A 72 6.81 -2.72 9.63
CA LEU A 72 7.98 -2.67 10.50
C LEU A 72 7.73 -1.88 11.79
N VAL A 73 6.91 -0.82 11.72
CA VAL A 73 6.53 -0.04 12.91
C VAL A 73 5.53 -0.82 13.78
N ALA A 74 4.54 -1.46 13.16
CA ALA A 74 3.48 -2.17 13.87
C ALA A 74 3.93 -3.51 14.48
N GLU A 75 4.79 -4.24 13.78
CA GLU A 75 5.21 -5.60 14.12
C GLU A 75 6.74 -5.76 14.05
N PRO A 76 7.50 -5.21 15.03
CA PRO A 76 8.96 -5.30 15.03
C PRO A 76 9.51 -6.74 15.06
N GLY A 77 8.71 -7.72 15.52
CA GLY A 77 9.07 -9.14 15.53
C GLY A 77 9.24 -9.75 14.14
N GLU A 78 8.62 -9.16 13.11
CA GLU A 78 8.70 -9.59 11.71
C GLU A 78 9.72 -8.75 10.91
N PHE A 79 10.70 -8.15 11.59
CA PHE A 79 11.67 -7.24 10.96
C PHE A 79 12.33 -7.84 9.72
N GLU A 80 12.86 -9.07 9.81
CA GLU A 80 13.57 -9.68 8.68
C GLU A 80 12.65 -9.92 7.48
N THR A 81 11.40 -10.30 7.72
CA THR A 81 10.38 -10.51 6.68
C THR A 81 10.13 -9.22 5.91
N TRP A 82 9.78 -8.14 6.61
CA TRP A 82 9.43 -6.87 5.99
C TRP A 82 10.65 -6.12 5.44
N ALA A 83 11.78 -6.12 6.15
CA ALA A 83 13.02 -5.53 5.67
C ALA A 83 13.54 -6.25 4.41
N SER A 84 13.41 -7.57 4.33
CA SER A 84 13.75 -8.33 3.12
C SER A 84 12.87 -7.94 1.93
N ALA A 85 11.55 -7.84 2.13
CA ALA A 85 10.63 -7.41 1.07
C ALA A 85 10.98 -6.00 0.54
N ILE A 86 11.27 -5.05 1.43
CA ILE A 86 11.68 -3.69 1.06
C ILE A 86 13.01 -3.69 0.29
N ARG A 87 14.01 -4.45 0.76
CA ARG A 87 15.30 -4.60 0.05
C ARG A 87 15.09 -5.16 -1.36
N GLU A 88 14.25 -6.17 -1.52
CA GLU A 88 13.96 -6.75 -2.83
C GLU A 88 13.38 -5.69 -3.79
N ARG A 89 12.42 -4.87 -3.35
CA ARG A 89 11.81 -3.83 -4.19
C ARG A 89 12.82 -2.74 -4.57
N THR A 90 13.64 -2.30 -3.62
CA THR A 90 14.62 -1.22 -3.83
C THR A 90 15.85 -1.67 -4.64
N SER A 91 16.16 -2.97 -4.64
CA SER A 91 17.27 -3.54 -5.44
C SER A 91 16.96 -3.74 -6.92
N LYS A 92 15.70 -3.55 -7.35
CA LYS A 92 15.32 -3.70 -8.76
C LYS A 92 16.04 -2.64 -9.60
N HIS A 93 16.65 -3.05 -10.72
CA HIS A 93 17.33 -2.12 -11.63
C HIS A 93 16.43 -1.01 -12.20
N SER A 94 15.11 -1.23 -12.22
CA SER A 94 14.11 -0.24 -12.63
C SER A 94 13.74 0.77 -11.54
N PHE A 95 14.24 0.60 -10.30
CA PHE A 95 13.92 1.46 -9.19
C PHE A 95 14.71 2.77 -9.28
N LYS A 96 13.99 3.88 -9.52
CA LYS A 96 14.60 5.17 -9.86
C LYS A 96 15.07 5.92 -8.62
N VAL A 97 16.03 6.82 -8.81
CA VAL A 97 16.55 7.70 -7.75
C VAL A 97 15.44 8.54 -7.10
N GLU A 98 14.45 9.01 -7.86
CA GLU A 98 13.32 9.75 -7.29
C GLU A 98 12.46 8.88 -6.38
N ALA A 99 12.26 7.60 -6.71
CA ALA A 99 11.57 6.65 -5.84
C ALA A 99 12.36 6.38 -4.56
N LEU A 100 13.70 6.27 -4.63
CA LEU A 100 14.57 6.16 -3.46
C LEU A 100 14.45 7.37 -2.52
N LYS A 101 14.43 8.59 -3.06
CA LYS A 101 14.22 9.81 -2.26
C LYS A 101 12.88 9.77 -1.52
N ILE A 102 11.81 9.37 -2.21
CA ILE A 102 10.49 9.22 -1.60
C ILE A 102 10.54 8.16 -0.49
N THR A 103 11.20 7.03 -0.71
CA THR A 103 11.39 5.98 0.32
C THR A 103 12.12 6.50 1.56
N ILE A 104 13.19 7.30 1.38
CA ILE A 104 13.92 7.89 2.51
C ILE A 104 13.05 8.87 3.29
N ASP A 105 12.25 9.69 2.59
CA ASP A 105 11.31 10.61 3.24
C ASP A 105 10.25 9.85 4.06
N MET A 106 9.74 8.71 3.55
CA MET A 106 8.82 7.84 4.30
C MET A 106 9.45 7.29 5.57
N ILE A 107 10.67 6.73 5.47
CA ILE A 107 11.42 6.22 6.63
C ILE A 107 11.59 7.32 7.68
N THR A 108 11.95 8.52 7.23
CA THR A 108 12.15 9.67 8.14
C THR A 108 10.86 10.03 8.87
N GLN A 109 9.73 10.12 8.17
CA GLN A 109 8.45 10.47 8.80
C GLN A 109 7.94 9.36 9.74
N LEU A 110 8.11 8.09 9.36
CA LEU A 110 7.73 6.95 10.21
C LEU A 110 8.63 6.79 11.44
N ALA A 111 9.93 7.13 11.35
CA ALA A 111 10.82 7.11 12.51
C ALA A 111 10.34 8.06 13.62
N HIS A 112 9.83 9.25 13.26
CA HIS A 112 9.23 10.16 14.24
C HIS A 112 7.99 9.58 14.92
N VAL A 113 7.28 8.64 14.28
CA VAL A 113 6.15 7.95 14.92
C VAL A 113 6.64 7.02 16.02
N ILE A 114 7.73 6.28 15.78
CA ILE A 114 8.33 5.37 16.77
C ILE A 114 8.80 6.13 18.01
N GLU A 115 9.42 7.30 17.84
CA GLU A 115 9.93 8.12 18.95
C GLU A 115 8.83 8.63 19.91
N ASN A 116 7.58 8.65 19.46
CA ASN A 116 6.43 9.16 20.21
C ASN A 116 5.49 8.04 20.73
N GLN A 117 5.89 6.77 20.64
CA GLN A 117 5.20 5.62 21.24
C GLN A 117 5.81 5.25 22.59
#